data_AF-A0A952YMR1-F1
#
_entry.id   AF-A0A952YMR1-F1
#
_cell.length_a   1.000
_cell.length_b   1.000
_cell.length_c   1.000
_cell.angle_alpha   90.00
_cell.angle_beta   90.00
_cell.angle_gamma   90.00
#
_symmetry.space_group_name_H-M   'P 1'
#
loop_
_entity.id
_entity.type
_entity.pdbx_description
1 polymer ?
#
loop_
_entity_poly.entity_id
_entity_poly.type
_entity_poly.pdbx_seq_one_letter_code
_entity_poly.pdbx_strand_id
1 'polypeptide(L)'
;MILYTEKGAGLHVAITAAGHWLREDDGQWVCSDEAAVQALIDGYTLEQAKAFRKAEVSALATKLRNKVIKGYSAGEMASWSIKLAEARTFAIDPLASCPLLTLEAQTRGVALASLAQRVLDNATLFAGAEAMIAGVEGMHRDSIDALADFDGVAAYDFTGGWPAT
;
A
#
# COMPACT_ATOMS: atom_id res chain seq x y z
N MET A 1 -16.64 34.45 -11.66
CA MET A 1 -17.48 33.38 -11.08
C MET A 1 -16.98 32.06 -11.62
N ILE A 2 -16.42 31.24 -10.74
CA ILE A 2 -15.96 29.89 -11.09
C ILE A 2 -17.15 28.98 -11.41
N LEU A 3 -17.04 28.21 -12.49
CA LEU A 3 -17.94 27.12 -12.81
C LEU A 3 -17.32 25.82 -12.28
N TYR A 4 -17.78 25.39 -11.11
CA TYR A 4 -17.21 24.24 -10.43
C TYR A 4 -18.24 23.14 -10.18
N THR A 5 -17.86 21.93 -10.58
CA THR A 5 -18.44 20.67 -10.13
C THR A 5 -17.33 19.89 -9.46
N GLU A 6 -17.60 19.25 -8.32
CA GLU A 6 -16.60 18.46 -7.58
C GLU A 6 -16.04 17.34 -8.48
N LYS A 7 -14.71 17.24 -8.53
CA LYS A 7 -13.98 16.22 -9.33
C LYS A 7 -13.11 15.30 -8.45
N GLY A 8 -13.34 15.34 -7.15
CA GLY A 8 -12.62 14.60 -6.13
C GLY A 8 -11.42 15.36 -5.56
N ALA A 9 -10.92 14.87 -4.43
CA ALA A 9 -9.80 15.47 -3.69
C ALA A 9 -8.53 15.69 -4.53
N GLY A 10 -8.31 14.89 -5.57
CA GLY A 10 -7.15 15.04 -6.46
C GLY A 10 -7.12 16.36 -7.23
N LEU A 11 -8.27 16.96 -7.56
CA LEU A 11 -8.34 18.28 -8.18
C LEU A 11 -7.85 19.37 -7.21
N HIS A 12 -8.29 19.32 -5.96
CA HIS A 12 -7.87 20.26 -4.92
C HIS A 12 -6.36 20.18 -4.65
N VAL A 13 -5.79 18.97 -4.69
CA VAL A 13 -4.33 18.76 -4.61
C VAL A 13 -3.62 19.36 -5.82
N ALA A 14 -4.15 19.19 -7.04
CA ALA A 14 -3.57 19.79 -8.24
C ALA A 14 -3.59 21.33 -8.21
N ILE A 15 -4.69 21.92 -7.74
CA ILE A 15 -4.83 23.37 -7.53
C ILE A 15 -3.81 23.88 -6.51
N THR A 16 -3.70 23.18 -5.38
CA THR A 16 -2.72 23.53 -4.32
C THR A 16 -1.28 23.41 -4.82
N ALA A 17 -0.96 22.36 -5.58
CA ALA A 17 0.37 22.15 -6.15
C ALA A 17 0.75 23.25 -7.17
N ALA A 18 -0.23 23.87 -7.83
CA ALA A 18 -0.03 25.02 -8.70
C ALA A 18 0.13 26.36 -7.93
N GLY A 19 0.10 26.34 -6.59
CA GLY A 19 0.21 27.53 -5.75
C GLY A 19 -1.10 28.31 -5.62
N HIS A 20 -2.23 27.71 -5.99
CA HIS A 20 -3.55 28.30 -5.91
C HIS A 20 -4.40 27.62 -4.83
N TRP A 21 -5.51 28.23 -4.45
CA TRP A 21 -6.49 27.59 -3.56
C TRP A 21 -7.90 27.75 -4.13
N LEU A 22 -8.74 26.78 -3.80
CA LEU A 22 -10.17 26.74 -4.09
C LEU A 22 -10.86 26.24 -2.81
N ARG A 23 -11.87 26.95 -2.33
CA ARG A 23 -12.64 26.57 -1.14
C ARG A 23 -14.07 27.05 -1.25
N GLU A 24 -14.96 26.42 -0.49
CA GLU A 24 -16.32 26.89 -0.31
C GLU A 24 -16.38 27.92 0.82
N ASP A 25 -17.03 29.05 0.56
CA ASP A 25 -17.29 30.13 1.51
C ASP A 25 -18.77 30.54 1.34
N ASP A 26 -19.57 30.37 2.40
CA ASP A 26 -21.03 30.61 2.39
C ASP A 26 -21.79 30.02 1.19
N GLY A 27 -21.43 28.79 0.78
CA GLY A 27 -22.06 28.08 -0.34
C GLY A 27 -21.60 28.55 -1.72
N GLN A 28 -20.56 29.38 -1.79
CA GLN A 28 -19.94 29.85 -3.03
C GLN A 28 -18.49 29.37 -3.10
N TRP A 29 -18.10 28.89 -4.29
CA TRP A 29 -16.71 28.53 -4.55
C TRP A 29 -15.89 29.80 -4.81
N VAL A 30 -14.94 30.05 -3.92
CA VAL A 30 -13.98 31.16 -3.99
C VAL A 30 -12.56 30.62 -4.17
N CYS A 31 -11.72 31.39 -4.85
CA CYS A 31 -10.36 30.97 -5.19
C CYS A 31 -9.34 32.12 -5.16
N SER A 32 -8.05 31.77 -5.21
CA SER A 32 -6.96 32.75 -5.29
C SER A 32 -6.88 33.53 -6.62
N ASP A 33 -7.21 32.87 -7.74
CA ASP A 33 -7.10 33.40 -9.10
C ASP A 33 -8.13 32.68 -9.97
N GLU A 34 -9.20 33.38 -10.39
CA GLU A 34 -10.31 32.76 -11.11
C GLU A 34 -9.86 32.14 -12.46
N ALA A 35 -8.99 32.83 -13.20
CA ALA A 35 -8.60 32.38 -14.54
C ALA A 35 -7.68 31.16 -14.45
N ALA A 36 -6.69 31.21 -13.55
CA ALA A 36 -5.76 30.10 -13.36
C ALA A 36 -6.46 28.86 -12.79
N VAL A 37 -7.34 29.04 -11.80
CA VAL A 37 -8.07 27.93 -11.18
C VAL A 37 -9.09 27.33 -12.14
N GLN A 38 -9.81 28.13 -12.93
CA GLN A 38 -10.73 27.60 -13.95
C GLN A 38 -9.97 26.78 -15.00
N ALA A 39 -8.80 27.22 -15.45
CA ALA A 39 -7.98 26.45 -16.39
C ALA A 39 -7.54 25.09 -15.82
N LEU A 40 -7.24 25.03 -14.52
CA LEU A 40 -6.93 23.77 -13.83
C LEU A 40 -8.16 22.86 -13.71
N ILE A 41 -9.33 23.41 -13.36
CA ILE A 41 -10.59 22.68 -13.31
C ILE A 41 -10.91 22.08 -14.68
N ASP A 42 -10.84 22.88 -15.74
CA ASP A 42 -11.17 22.47 -17.10
C ASP A 42 -10.19 21.42 -17.65
N GLY A 43 -8.90 21.58 -17.32
CA GLY A 43 -7.84 20.66 -17.72
C GLY A 43 -7.78 19.37 -16.90
N TYR A 44 -8.45 19.29 -15.75
CA TYR A 44 -8.42 18.10 -14.89
C TYR A 44 -9.30 16.98 -15.46
N THR A 45 -8.66 15.85 -15.74
CA THR A 45 -9.23 14.70 -16.45
C THR A 45 -9.67 13.58 -15.51
N LEU A 46 -10.59 12.73 -15.99
CA LEU A 46 -11.03 11.55 -15.25
C LEU A 46 -9.87 10.59 -14.95
N GLU A 47 -8.93 10.45 -15.89
CA GLU A 47 -7.74 9.60 -15.70
C GLU A 47 -6.83 10.14 -14.59
N GLN A 48 -6.72 11.46 -14.41
CA GLN A 48 -6.02 12.04 -13.27
C GLN A 48 -6.75 11.78 -11.94
N ALA A 49 -8.09 11.84 -11.94
CA ALA A 49 -8.88 11.50 -10.75
C ALA A 49 -8.69 10.02 -10.36
N LYS A 50 -8.77 9.10 -11.34
CA LYS A 50 -8.51 7.67 -11.15
C LYS A 50 -7.09 7.42 -10.66
N ALA A 51 -6.09 8.05 -11.27
CA ALA A 51 -4.69 7.92 -10.86
C ALA A 51 -4.48 8.37 -9.41
N PHE A 52 -5.08 9.51 -9.03
CA PHE A 52 -5.04 9.99 -7.65
C PHE A 52 -5.68 9.00 -6.68
N ARG A 53 -6.89 8.52 -6.98
CA ARG A 53 -7.59 7.55 -6.13
C ARG A 53 -6.82 6.24 -5.99
N LYS A 54 -6.23 5.72 -7.09
CA LYS A 54 -5.35 4.53 -7.05
C LYS A 54 -4.10 4.75 -6.20
N ALA A 55 -3.54 5.97 -6.19
CA ALA A 55 -2.42 6.29 -5.33
C ALA A 55 -2.80 6.25 -3.84
N GLU A 56 -4.03 6.65 -3.48
CA GLU A 56 -4.54 6.51 -2.10
C GLU A 56 -4.67 5.04 -1.68
N VAL A 57 -5.17 4.18 -2.58
CA VAL A 57 -5.24 2.72 -2.38
C VAL A 57 -3.84 2.16 -2.14
N SER A 58 -2.87 2.48 -3.01
CA SER A 58 -1.50 2.01 -2.85
C SER A 58 -0.86 2.54 -1.57
N ALA A 59 -1.16 3.77 -1.15
CA ALA A 59 -0.68 4.31 0.12
C ALA A 59 -1.24 3.53 1.33
N LEU A 60 -2.51 3.10 1.29
CA LEU A 60 -3.08 2.23 2.31
C LEU A 60 -2.41 0.85 2.31
N ALA A 61 -2.22 0.25 1.13
CA ALA A 61 -1.53 -1.03 0.99
C ALA A 61 -0.09 -0.97 1.56
N THR A 62 0.66 0.10 1.27
CA THR A 62 1.98 0.35 1.87
C THR A 62 1.92 0.46 3.39
N LYS A 63 0.94 1.18 3.95
CA LYS A 63 0.75 1.27 5.41
C LYS A 63 0.53 -0.11 6.04
N LEU A 64 -0.26 -0.96 5.39
CA LEU A 64 -0.52 -2.33 5.85
C LEU A 64 0.74 -3.21 5.77
N ARG A 65 1.48 -3.16 4.66
CA ARG A 65 2.77 -3.86 4.54
C ARG A 65 3.76 -3.44 5.62
N ASN A 66 3.83 -2.14 5.90
CA ASN A 66 4.70 -1.61 6.95
C ASN A 66 4.29 -2.08 8.35
N LYS A 67 3.00 -2.36 8.60
CA LYS A 67 2.56 -2.98 9.87
C LYS A 67 3.03 -4.43 9.97
N VAL A 68 2.93 -5.21 8.89
CA VAL A 68 3.36 -6.63 8.87
C VAL A 68 4.83 -6.77 9.26
N ILE A 69 5.69 -5.86 8.81
CA ILE A 69 7.13 -5.89 9.10
C ILE A 69 7.53 -5.01 10.30
N LYS A 70 6.58 -4.46 11.04
CA LYS A 70 6.87 -3.54 12.15
C LYS A 70 7.71 -4.25 13.22
N GLY A 71 8.86 -3.68 13.53
CA GLY A 71 9.80 -4.22 14.52
C GLY A 71 10.98 -4.98 13.92
N TYR A 72 10.98 -5.21 12.61
CA TYR A 72 12.11 -5.80 11.90
C TYR A 72 12.93 -4.74 11.17
N SER A 73 14.25 -4.84 11.26
CA SER A 73 15.16 -3.94 10.55
C SER A 73 15.37 -4.39 9.10
N ALA A 74 15.78 -3.47 8.22
CA ALA A 74 16.16 -3.80 6.85
C ALA A 74 17.28 -4.86 6.79
N GLY A 75 18.26 -4.76 7.70
CA GLY A 75 19.35 -5.74 7.80
C GLY A 75 18.86 -7.13 8.22
N GLU A 76 17.89 -7.20 9.13
CA GLU A 76 17.27 -8.47 9.51
C GLU A 76 16.49 -9.09 8.34
N MET A 77 15.66 -8.28 7.67
CA MET A 77 14.85 -8.73 6.52
C MET A 77 15.71 -9.24 5.36
N ALA A 78 16.89 -8.65 5.14
CA ALA A 78 17.83 -9.12 4.12
C ALA A 78 18.29 -10.58 4.34
N SER A 79 18.23 -11.09 5.57
CA SER A 79 18.59 -12.48 5.89
C SER A 79 17.43 -13.48 5.73
N TRP A 80 16.18 -13.01 5.59
CA TRP A 80 15.00 -13.88 5.64
C TRP A 80 14.96 -14.92 4.53
N SER A 81 15.37 -14.57 3.31
CA SER A 81 15.41 -15.51 2.18
C SER A 81 16.41 -16.64 2.41
N ILE A 82 17.57 -16.33 3.00
CA ILE A 82 18.61 -17.31 3.36
C ILE A 82 18.07 -18.25 4.45
N LYS A 83 17.48 -17.68 5.52
CA LYS A 83 16.85 -18.45 6.60
C LYS A 83 15.76 -19.38 6.08
N LEU A 84 14.89 -18.89 5.20
CA LEU A 84 13.81 -19.69 4.61
C LEU A 84 14.35 -20.83 3.74
N ALA A 85 15.40 -20.59 2.95
CA ALA A 85 16.04 -21.61 2.14
C ALA A 85 16.66 -22.73 2.99
N GLU A 86 17.39 -22.36 4.06
CA GLU A 86 17.95 -23.34 5.00
C GLU A 86 16.84 -24.12 5.72
N ALA A 87 15.80 -23.44 6.21
CA ALA A 87 14.68 -24.08 6.90
C ALA A 87 13.94 -25.09 6.01
N ARG A 88 13.74 -24.76 4.72
CA ARG A 88 13.15 -25.68 3.74
C ARG A 88 14.04 -26.89 3.47
N THR A 89 15.35 -26.67 3.34
CA THR A 89 16.32 -27.76 3.15
C THR A 89 16.32 -28.69 4.36
N PHE A 90 16.36 -28.12 5.58
CA PHE A 90 16.32 -28.88 6.83
C PHE A 90 15.02 -29.70 6.99
N ALA A 91 13.88 -29.17 6.55
CA ALA A 91 12.60 -29.86 6.60
C ALA A 91 12.54 -31.10 5.70
N ILE A 92 13.35 -31.14 4.62
CA ILE A 92 13.48 -32.29 3.72
C ILE A 92 14.53 -33.26 4.24
N ASP A 93 15.68 -32.74 4.69
CA ASP A 93 16.81 -33.52 5.19
C ASP A 93 17.33 -32.92 6.51
N PRO A 94 17.06 -33.57 7.67
CA PRO A 94 17.56 -33.11 8.96
C PRO A 94 19.09 -33.14 9.12
N LEU A 95 19.82 -33.75 8.19
CA LEU A 95 21.29 -33.76 8.15
C LEU A 95 21.87 -32.67 7.23
N ALA A 96 21.02 -31.88 6.56
CA ALA A 96 21.46 -30.84 5.66
C ALA A 96 22.23 -29.72 6.37
N SER A 97 23.24 -29.18 5.66
CA SER A 97 24.01 -28.05 6.14
C SER A 97 23.17 -26.77 6.15
N CYS A 98 22.92 -26.25 7.37
CA CYS A 98 22.16 -25.01 7.61
C CYS A 98 22.99 -24.04 8.46
N PRO A 99 24.12 -23.50 7.96
CA PRO A 99 25.11 -22.80 8.76
C PRO A 99 24.55 -21.56 9.48
N LEU A 100 23.68 -20.77 8.83
CA LEU A 100 23.13 -19.57 9.44
C LEU A 100 22.14 -19.90 10.56
N LEU A 101 21.19 -20.80 10.32
CA LEU A 101 20.24 -21.24 11.34
C LEU A 101 20.93 -22.01 12.46
N THR A 102 21.96 -22.80 12.16
CA THR A 102 22.74 -23.54 13.17
C THR A 102 23.42 -22.57 14.13
N LEU A 103 24.13 -21.57 13.60
CA LEU A 103 24.82 -20.57 14.43
C LEU A 103 23.82 -19.73 15.24
N GLU A 104 22.70 -19.33 14.65
CA GLU A 104 21.64 -18.58 15.36
C GLU A 104 20.99 -19.42 16.47
N ALA A 105 20.70 -20.69 16.20
CA ALA A 105 20.12 -21.60 17.19
C ALA A 105 21.08 -21.83 18.38
N GLN A 106 22.36 -22.08 18.10
CA GLN A 106 23.40 -22.23 19.12
C GLN A 106 23.55 -20.95 19.97
N THR A 107 23.62 -19.78 19.32
CA THR A 107 23.75 -18.49 20.01
C THR A 107 22.54 -18.18 20.90
N ARG A 108 21.34 -18.57 20.45
CA ARG A 108 20.09 -18.39 21.19
C ARG A 108 19.82 -19.46 22.25
N GLY A 109 20.59 -20.56 22.26
CA GLY A 109 20.35 -21.70 23.14
C GLY A 109 19.04 -22.44 22.83
N VAL A 110 18.62 -22.49 21.55
CA VAL A 110 17.40 -23.18 21.12
C VAL A 110 17.73 -24.32 20.16
N ALA A 111 16.80 -25.28 20.01
CA ALA A 111 16.96 -26.35 19.04
C ALA A 111 16.86 -25.82 17.59
N LEU A 112 17.74 -26.29 16.71
CA LEU A 112 17.72 -25.97 15.28
C LEU A 112 16.36 -26.27 14.65
N ALA A 113 15.77 -27.43 14.96
CA ALA A 113 14.46 -27.82 14.46
C ALA A 113 13.35 -26.83 14.87
N SER A 114 13.37 -26.36 16.12
CA SER A 114 12.40 -25.37 16.60
C SER A 114 12.59 -24.02 15.92
N LEU A 115 13.84 -23.60 15.67
CA LEU A 115 14.12 -22.36 14.93
C LEU A 115 13.68 -22.47 13.46
N ALA A 116 14.02 -23.57 12.78
CA ALA A 116 13.64 -23.83 11.40
C ALA A 116 12.11 -23.83 11.23
N GLN A 117 11.37 -24.48 12.12
CA GLN A 117 9.91 -24.46 12.08
C GLN A 117 9.36 -23.05 12.25
N ARG A 118 9.87 -22.26 13.22
CA ARG A 118 9.46 -20.86 13.40
C ARG A 118 9.70 -20.01 12.15
N VAL A 119 10.79 -20.26 11.43
CA VAL A 119 11.07 -19.56 10.15
C VAL A 119 10.03 -19.92 9.09
N LEU A 120 9.66 -21.21 8.97
CA LEU A 120 8.63 -21.66 8.03
C LEU A 120 7.25 -21.08 8.37
N ASP A 121 6.88 -21.07 9.65
CA ASP A 121 5.61 -20.53 10.14
C ASP A 121 5.54 -19.02 9.86
N ASN A 122 6.60 -18.28 10.20
CA ASN A 122 6.68 -16.84 9.94
C ASN A 122 6.63 -16.53 8.44
N ALA A 123 7.32 -17.31 7.60
CA ALA A 123 7.28 -17.14 6.16
C ALA A 123 5.88 -17.38 5.58
N THR A 124 5.14 -18.36 6.12
CA THR A 124 3.75 -18.64 5.74
C THR A 124 2.83 -17.49 6.10
N LEU A 125 2.95 -16.96 7.34
CA LEU A 125 2.18 -15.80 7.79
C LEU A 125 2.46 -14.56 6.94
N PHE A 126 3.74 -14.26 6.69
CA PHE A 126 4.15 -13.12 5.86
C PHE A 126 3.62 -13.24 4.42
N ALA A 127 3.80 -14.41 3.79
CA ALA A 127 3.33 -14.64 2.43
C ALA A 127 1.80 -14.54 2.32
N GLY A 128 1.08 -15.05 3.32
CA GLY A 128 -0.38 -14.93 3.38
C GLY A 128 -0.83 -13.47 3.48
N ALA A 129 -0.20 -12.69 4.36
CA ALA A 129 -0.50 -11.26 4.50
C ALA A 129 -0.20 -10.48 3.20
N GLU A 130 0.96 -10.69 2.58
CA GLU A 130 1.30 -10.03 1.32
C GLU A 130 0.34 -10.40 0.20
N ALA A 131 -0.02 -11.68 0.05
CA ALA A 131 -0.96 -12.12 -0.97
C ALA A 131 -2.34 -11.47 -0.81
N MET A 132 -2.85 -11.36 0.42
CA MET A 132 -4.12 -10.68 0.69
C MET A 132 -4.03 -9.18 0.40
N ILE A 133 -2.98 -8.48 0.86
CA ILE A 133 -2.81 -7.04 0.61
C ILE A 133 -2.70 -6.77 -0.88
N ALA A 134 -1.86 -7.52 -1.60
CA ALA A 134 -1.67 -7.35 -3.04
C ALA A 134 -2.95 -7.64 -3.83
N GLY A 135 -3.69 -8.69 -3.47
CA GLY A 135 -4.96 -9.03 -4.11
C GLY A 135 -6.03 -7.95 -3.93
N VAL A 136 -6.17 -7.42 -2.72
CA VAL A 136 -7.14 -6.36 -2.40
C VAL A 136 -6.74 -5.04 -3.06
N GLU A 137 -5.45 -4.69 -3.05
CA GLU A 137 -4.93 -3.52 -3.78
C GLU A 137 -5.25 -3.61 -5.28
N GLY A 138 -5.00 -4.77 -5.90
CA GLY A 138 -5.35 -5.02 -7.30
C GLY A 138 -6.84 -4.88 -7.57
N MET A 139 -7.68 -5.56 -6.77
CA MET A 139 -9.14 -5.49 -6.88
C MET A 139 -9.67 -4.05 -6.84
N HIS A 140 -9.19 -3.23 -5.90
CA HIS A 140 -9.61 -1.84 -5.80
C HIS A 140 -9.16 -1.01 -7.01
N ARG A 141 -7.92 -1.20 -7.47
CA ARG A 141 -7.39 -0.49 -8.64
C ARG A 141 -8.15 -0.83 -9.91
N ASP A 142 -8.46 -2.11 -10.12
CA ASP A 142 -9.26 -2.57 -11.25
C ASP A 142 -10.69 -1.99 -11.19
N SER A 143 -11.27 -1.95 -10.00
CA SER A 143 -12.59 -1.33 -9.79
C SER A 143 -12.59 0.16 -10.12
N ILE A 144 -11.54 0.90 -9.73
CA ILE A 144 -11.38 2.33 -10.05
C ILE A 144 -11.21 2.55 -11.55
N ASP A 145 -10.44 1.67 -12.22
CA ASP A 145 -10.23 1.76 -13.66
C ASP A 145 -11.53 1.60 -14.45
N ALA A 146 -12.48 0.79 -13.95
CA ALA A 146 -13.79 0.58 -14.54
C ALA A 146 -14.79 1.75 -14.35
N LEU A 147 -14.50 2.75 -13.51
CA LEU A 147 -15.42 3.87 -13.26
C LEU A 147 -15.49 4.81 -14.48
N ALA A 148 -16.69 5.32 -14.77
CA ALA A 148 -16.96 6.07 -16.00
C ALA A 148 -16.98 7.60 -15.81
N ASP A 149 -17.04 8.08 -14.58
CA ASP A 149 -17.22 9.49 -14.25
C ASP A 149 -16.50 9.90 -12.95
N PHE A 150 -16.42 11.22 -12.73
CA PHE A 150 -15.76 11.77 -11.55
C PHE A 150 -16.51 11.43 -10.25
N ASP A 151 -17.84 11.40 -10.28
CA ASP A 151 -18.66 11.12 -9.10
C ASP A 151 -18.42 9.70 -8.59
N GLY A 152 -18.35 8.72 -9.48
CA GLY A 152 -18.02 7.34 -9.13
C GLY A 152 -16.63 7.23 -8.51
N VAL A 153 -15.63 7.92 -9.06
CA VAL A 153 -14.26 7.93 -8.50
C VAL A 153 -14.22 8.62 -7.15
N ALA A 154 -14.93 9.74 -6.99
CA ALA A 154 -15.03 10.49 -5.75
C ALA A 154 -15.80 9.74 -4.65
N ALA A 155 -16.79 8.92 -5.01
CA ALA A 155 -17.58 8.12 -4.08
C ALA A 155 -16.98 6.74 -3.76
N TYR A 156 -15.98 6.27 -4.52
CA TYR A 156 -15.43 4.93 -4.36
C TYR A 156 -14.78 4.74 -2.98
N ASP A 157 -15.34 3.83 -2.18
CA ASP A 157 -14.81 3.41 -0.90
C ASP A 157 -13.82 2.24 -1.07
N PHE A 158 -12.55 2.50 -0.77
CA PHE A 158 -11.49 1.51 -0.78
C PHE A 158 -11.07 1.05 0.61
N THR A 159 -11.84 1.35 1.66
CA THR A 159 -11.47 0.99 3.04
C THR A 159 -11.82 -0.45 3.43
N GLY A 160 -12.65 -1.13 2.64
CA GLY A 160 -13.04 -2.52 2.85
C GLY A 160 -12.06 -3.55 2.29
N GLY A 161 -12.25 -4.83 2.62
CA GLY A 161 -11.54 -5.95 1.98
C GLY A 161 -10.11 -6.22 2.49
N TRP A 162 -9.47 -5.29 3.18
CA TRP A 162 -8.11 -5.46 3.69
C TRP A 162 -7.99 -6.50 4.82
N PRO A 163 -6.85 -7.21 4.94
CA PRO A 163 -6.62 -8.10 6.06
C PRO A 163 -6.53 -7.34 7.39
N ALA A 164 -6.97 -7.99 8.47
CA ALA A 164 -6.64 -7.54 9.81
C ALA A 164 -5.12 -7.65 10.00
N THR A 165 -4.46 -6.50 10.18
CA THR A 165 -3.00 -6.37 10.35
C THR A 165 -2.66 -5.63 11.62
#